data_AF-G0AMZ2-F1
#
_entry.id   AF-G0AMZ2-F1
#
_cell.length_a   1.000
_cell.length_b   1.000
_cell.length_c   1.000
_cell.angle_alpha   90.00
_cell.angle_beta   90.00
_cell.angle_gamma   90.00
#
_symmetry.space_group_name_H-M   'P 1'
#
loop_
_entity.id
_entity.type
_entity.pdbx_description
1 polymer ?
#
loop_
_entity_poly.entity_id
_entity_poly.type
_entity_poly.pdbx_seq_one_letter_code
_entity_poly.pdbx_strand_id
1 'polypeptide(L)'
;MANLAYRTYNIESIKNEFLNIGFSEEAIDFVFLHNENYNFEVLKEKIIDVEKNLRKDISNLDIKIDSVKNELIAKIDNVEKSLNQKLSMGNRLVYFMIITAAILGPILNALFIKYLQGGK
;
A
#
# COMPACT_ATOMS: atom_id res chain seq x y z
N MET A 1 -27.84 -54.44 -12.88
CA MET A 1 -26.73 -53.53 -12.52
C MET A 1 -27.03 -52.97 -11.14
N ALA A 2 -26.24 -53.33 -10.13
CA ALA A 2 -26.45 -52.86 -8.76
C ALA A 2 -25.94 -51.42 -8.62
N ASN A 3 -26.79 -50.56 -8.06
CA ASN A 3 -26.49 -49.15 -7.80
C ASN A 3 -25.49 -49.07 -6.63
N LEU A 4 -24.21 -48.74 -6.91
CA LEU A 4 -23.25 -48.41 -5.87
C LEU A 4 -23.49 -46.96 -5.42
N ALA A 5 -24.34 -46.80 -4.41
CA ALA A 5 -24.38 -45.56 -3.64
C ALA A 5 -23.04 -45.43 -2.89
N TYR A 6 -22.21 -44.48 -3.30
CA TYR A 6 -21.01 -44.13 -2.55
C TYR A 6 -21.43 -43.54 -1.20
N ARG A 7 -21.27 -44.32 -0.12
CA ARG A 7 -21.39 -43.81 1.24
C ARG A 7 -20.11 -43.02 1.56
N THR A 8 -20.25 -41.73 1.86
CA THR A 8 -19.15 -40.94 2.43
C THR A 8 -19.02 -41.31 3.90
N TYR A 9 -18.09 -42.20 4.21
CA TYR A 9 -17.72 -42.54 5.57
C TYR A 9 -16.67 -41.53 6.09
N ASN A 10 -16.88 -40.96 7.28
CA ASN A 10 -15.82 -40.21 7.95
C ASN A 10 -14.82 -41.20 8.60
N ILE A 11 -13.59 -40.74 8.88
CA ILE A 11 -12.50 -41.56 9.44
C ILE A 11 -12.95 -42.28 10.73
N GLU A 12 -13.70 -41.59 11.59
CA GLU A 12 -14.22 -42.14 12.83
C GLU A 12 -15.17 -43.33 12.61
N SER A 13 -16.06 -43.24 11.63
CA SER A 13 -16.97 -44.34 11.27
C SER A 13 -16.20 -45.54 10.73
N ILE A 14 -15.15 -45.30 9.94
CA ILE A 14 -14.28 -46.34 9.40
C ILE A 14 -13.49 -47.02 10.53
N LYS A 15 -12.92 -46.24 11.47
CA LYS A 15 -12.22 -46.78 12.65
C LYS A 15 -13.14 -47.70 13.45
N ASN A 16 -14.38 -47.27 13.71
CA ASN A 16 -15.37 -48.06 14.43
C ASN A 16 -15.78 -49.34 13.68
N GLU A 17 -15.90 -49.31 12.35
CA GLU A 17 -16.19 -50.51 11.56
C GLU A 17 -15.04 -51.54 11.64
N PHE A 18 -13.78 -51.10 11.56
CA PHE A 18 -12.63 -51.99 11.72
C PHE A 18 -12.54 -52.61 13.11
N LEU A 19 -12.82 -51.83 14.17
CA LEU A 19 -12.92 -52.36 15.53
C LEU A 19 -14.01 -53.43 15.63
N ASN A 20 -15.19 -53.16 15.05
CA ASN A 20 -16.34 -54.07 15.12
C ASN A 20 -16.12 -55.40 14.39
N ILE A 21 -15.26 -55.43 13.36
CA ILE A 21 -14.89 -56.68 12.68
C ILE A 21 -13.64 -57.37 13.29
N GLY A 22 -13.12 -56.83 14.40
CA GLY A 22 -12.12 -57.51 15.24
C GLY A 22 -10.66 -57.08 15.02
N PHE A 23 -10.39 -55.97 14.33
CA PHE A 23 -9.04 -55.40 14.29
C PHE A 23 -8.70 -54.73 15.62
N SER A 24 -7.43 -54.81 16.04
CA SER A 24 -6.95 -54.09 17.22
C SER A 24 -6.75 -52.60 16.92
N GLU A 25 -6.84 -51.76 17.94
CA GLU A 25 -6.68 -50.32 17.79
C GLU A 25 -5.30 -49.95 17.23
N GLU A 26 -4.26 -50.68 17.63
CA GLU A 26 -2.89 -50.47 17.15
C GLU A 26 -2.73 -50.81 15.65
N ALA A 27 -3.41 -51.86 15.17
CA ALA A 27 -3.38 -52.22 13.75
C ALA A 27 -4.12 -51.19 12.90
N ILE A 28 -5.22 -50.65 13.41
CA ILE A 28 -5.98 -49.59 12.75
C ILE A 28 -5.15 -48.31 12.72
N ASP A 29 -4.61 -47.89 13.86
CA ASP A 29 -3.77 -46.70 13.96
C ASP A 29 -2.51 -46.83 13.08
N PHE A 30 -1.90 -48.01 12.96
CA PHE A 30 -0.79 -48.25 12.02
C PHE A 30 -1.19 -47.97 10.56
N VAL A 31 -2.34 -48.49 10.13
CA VAL A 31 -2.86 -48.29 8.76
C VAL A 31 -3.22 -46.82 8.52
N PHE A 32 -3.80 -46.13 9.51
CA PHE A 32 -4.14 -44.71 9.41
C PHE A 32 -2.91 -43.79 9.47
N LEU A 33 -1.91 -44.08 10.30
CA LEU A 33 -0.65 -43.32 10.37
C LEU A 33 0.18 -43.45 9.08
N HIS A 34 0.17 -44.62 8.45
CA HIS A 34 0.85 -44.86 7.17
C HIS A 34 -0.03 -44.54 5.96
N ASN A 35 -1.26 -44.05 6.18
CA ASN A 35 -2.11 -43.57 5.11
C ASN A 35 -1.63 -42.18 4.66
N GLU A 36 -1.31 -42.05 3.38
CA GLU A 36 -0.91 -40.76 2.78
C GLU A 36 -1.93 -39.64 3.05
N ASN A 37 -3.22 -39.96 3.26
CA ASN A 37 -4.24 -38.97 3.61
C ASN A 37 -4.04 -38.31 4.98
N TYR A 38 -3.44 -38.98 5.98
CA TYR A 38 -3.18 -38.33 7.28
C TYR A 38 -2.13 -37.24 7.13
N ASN A 39 -1.05 -37.54 6.40
CA ASN A 39 -0.02 -36.55 6.07
C ASN A 39 -0.57 -35.40 5.21
N PHE A 40 -1.55 -35.70 4.34
CA PHE A 40 -2.23 -34.68 3.55
C PHE A 40 -3.04 -33.70 4.41
N GLU A 41 -3.82 -34.18 5.40
CA GLU A 41 -4.57 -33.28 6.29
C GLU A 41 -3.65 -32.42 7.16
N VAL A 42 -2.56 -32.99 7.71
CA VAL A 42 -1.56 -32.20 8.46
C VAL A 42 -0.90 -31.14 7.57
N LEU A 43 -0.57 -31.49 6.32
CA LEU A 43 0.00 -30.54 5.37
C LEU A 43 -1.00 -29.45 4.99
N LYS A 44 -2.27 -29.79 4.80
CA LYS A 44 -3.36 -28.86 4.50
C LYS A 44 -3.56 -27.83 5.61
N GLU A 45 -3.58 -28.26 6.87
CA GLU A 45 -3.67 -27.34 8.02
C GLU A 45 -2.47 -26.38 8.06
N LYS A 46 -1.25 -26.88 7.85
CA LYS A 46 -0.05 -26.03 7.78
C LYS A 46 -0.12 -25.03 6.62
N ILE A 47 -0.66 -25.42 5.47
CA ILE A 47 -0.86 -24.53 4.32
C ILE A 47 -1.87 -23.43 4.65
N ILE A 48 -2.98 -23.76 5.33
CA ILE A 48 -3.98 -22.80 5.78
C ILE A 48 -3.36 -21.78 6.75
N ASP A 49 -2.55 -22.23 7.70
CA ASP A 49 -1.85 -21.35 8.64
C ASP A 49 -0.86 -20.42 7.92
N VAL A 50 -0.07 -20.95 6.98
CA VAL A 50 0.83 -20.16 6.14
C VAL A 50 0.04 -19.13 5.33
N GLU A 51 -1.06 -19.52 4.69
CA GLU A 51 -1.93 -18.61 3.93
C GLU A 51 -2.48 -17.48 4.82
N LYS A 52 -2.96 -17.81 6.02
CA LYS A 52 -3.48 -16.84 6.99
C LYS A 52 -2.41 -15.83 7.41
N ASN A 53 -1.19 -16.28 7.68
CA ASN A 53 -0.08 -15.42 8.03
C ASN A 53 0.32 -14.51 6.85
N LEU A 54 0.40 -15.06 5.64
CA LEU A 54 0.69 -14.28 4.44
C LEU A 54 -0.38 -13.22 4.17
N ARG A 55 -1.67 -13.54 4.32
CA ARG A 55 -2.77 -12.55 4.21
C ARG A 55 -2.62 -11.41 5.21
N LYS A 56 -2.24 -11.73 6.46
CA LYS A 56 -1.99 -10.73 7.51
C LYS A 56 -0.79 -9.85 7.16
N ASP A 57 0.30 -10.43 6.68
CA ASP A 57 1.50 -9.70 6.30
C ASP A 57 1.26 -8.78 5.10
N ILE A 58 0.52 -9.25 4.10
CA ILE A 58 0.08 -8.43 2.95
C ILE A 58 -0.77 -7.25 3.42
N SER A 59 -1.76 -7.48 4.29
CA SER A 59 -2.60 -6.40 4.83
C SER A 59 -1.77 -5.37 5.62
N ASN A 60 -0.77 -5.81 6.38
CA ASN A 60 0.14 -4.90 7.08
C ASN A 60 1.02 -4.10 6.11
N LEU A 61 1.44 -4.70 4.99
CA LEU A 61 2.18 -4.01 3.93
C LEU A 61 1.30 -2.96 3.24
N ASP A 62 0.04 -3.27 2.93
CA ASP A 62 -0.90 -2.31 2.33
C ASP A 62 -1.07 -1.06 3.21
N ILE A 63 -1.24 -1.24 4.52
CA ILE A 63 -1.33 -0.13 5.49
C ILE A 63 -0.05 0.72 5.47
N LYS A 64 1.13 0.10 5.43
CA LYS A 64 2.40 0.81 5.37
C LYS A 64 2.57 1.58 4.05
N ILE A 65 2.16 0.98 2.94
CA ILE A 65 2.20 1.60 1.61
C ILE A 65 1.29 2.84 1.59
N ASP A 66 0.05 2.72 2.09
CA ASP A 66 -0.87 3.84 2.17
C ASP A 66 -0.35 4.97 3.06
N SER A 67 0.27 4.62 4.21
CA SER A 67 0.92 5.62 5.08
C SER A 67 2.03 6.39 4.35
N VAL A 68 2.93 5.68 3.67
CA VAL A 68 4.04 6.30 2.92
C VAL A 68 3.50 7.15 1.77
N LYS A 69 2.50 6.67 1.04
CA LYS A 69 1.84 7.41 -0.04
C LYS A 69 1.26 8.72 0.46
N ASN A 70 0.53 8.71 1.57
CA ASN A 70 -0.08 9.91 2.14
C ASN A 70 0.97 10.91 2.63
N GLU A 71 2.06 10.44 3.25
CA GLU A 71 3.17 11.31 3.68
C GLU A 71 3.84 11.99 2.47
N LEU A 72 4.08 11.24 1.39
CA LEU A 72 4.66 11.78 0.16
C LEU A 72 3.73 12.80 -0.51
N ILE A 73 2.43 12.53 -0.60
CA ILE A 73 1.44 13.48 -1.13
C ILE A 73 1.48 14.78 -0.31
N ALA A 74 1.43 14.69 1.02
CA ALA A 74 1.48 15.87 1.88
C ALA A 74 2.77 16.69 1.70
N LYS A 75 3.92 16.02 1.52
CA LYS A 75 5.20 16.69 1.24
C LYS A 75 5.18 17.40 -0.11
N ILE A 76 4.65 16.75 -1.15
CA ILE A 76 4.52 17.32 -2.49
C ILE A 76 3.60 18.55 -2.45
N ASP A 77 2.43 18.44 -1.84
CA ASP A 77 1.47 19.55 -1.71
C ASP A 77 2.10 20.76 -0.99
N ASN A 78 2.88 20.51 0.05
CA ASN A 78 3.58 21.57 0.79
C ASN A 78 4.65 22.25 -0.07
N VAL A 79 5.42 21.49 -0.83
CA VAL A 79 6.42 22.04 -1.77
C VAL A 79 5.73 22.86 -2.87
N GLU A 80 4.65 22.34 -3.46
CA GLU A 80 3.88 23.01 -4.50
C GLU A 80 3.31 24.35 -3.98
N LYS A 81 2.67 24.36 -2.81
CA LYS A 81 2.15 25.59 -2.18
C LYS A 81 3.26 26.61 -1.93
N SER A 82 4.41 26.18 -1.41
CA SER A 82 5.54 27.07 -1.13
C SER A 82 6.11 27.69 -2.41
N LEU A 83 6.25 26.90 -3.48
CA LEU A 83 6.71 27.38 -4.78
C LEU A 83 5.72 28.37 -5.39
N ASN A 84 4.42 28.05 -5.39
CA ASN A 84 3.37 28.92 -5.91
C ASN A 84 3.32 30.27 -5.16
N GLN A 85 3.49 30.27 -3.84
CA GLN A 85 3.58 31.51 -3.05
C GLN A 85 4.81 32.35 -3.44
N LYS A 86 5.98 31.73 -3.58
CA LYS A 86 7.21 32.45 -4.00
C LYS A 86 7.08 33.02 -5.40
N LEU A 87 6.55 32.25 -6.35
CA LEU A 87 6.34 32.69 -7.73
C LEU A 87 5.35 33.85 -7.82
N SER A 88 4.21 33.75 -7.11
CA SER A 88 3.21 34.81 -7.11
C SER A 88 3.73 36.12 -6.49
N MET A 89 4.52 36.04 -5.42
CA MET A 89 5.18 37.21 -4.84
C MET A 89 6.22 37.80 -5.79
N GLY A 90 7.05 36.96 -6.42
CA GLY A 90 8.01 37.39 -7.43
C GLY A 90 7.35 38.12 -8.60
N ASN A 91 6.27 37.54 -9.14
CA ASN A 91 5.50 38.15 -10.22
C ASN A 91 4.96 39.52 -9.82
N ARG A 92 4.36 39.65 -8.62
CA ARG A 92 3.87 40.93 -8.09
C ARG A 92 4.99 41.98 -7.99
N LEU A 93 6.18 41.59 -7.54
CA LEU A 93 7.32 42.49 -7.44
C LEU A 93 7.77 42.98 -8.82
N VAL A 94 7.83 42.09 -9.82
CA VAL A 94 8.16 42.45 -11.20
C VAL A 94 7.14 43.44 -11.76
N TYR A 95 5.84 43.18 -11.60
CA TYR A 95 4.78 44.11 -12.01
C TYR A 95 4.95 45.49 -11.36
N PHE A 96 5.23 45.53 -10.06
CA PHE A 96 5.48 46.77 -9.35
C PHE A 96 6.71 47.53 -9.87
N MET A 97 7.82 46.82 -10.15
CA MET A 97 9.03 47.42 -10.71
C MET A 97 8.79 48.01 -12.10
N ILE A 98 8.04 47.32 -12.96
CA ILE A 98 7.69 47.82 -14.29
C ILE A 98 6.86 49.11 -14.19
N ILE A 99 5.84 49.12 -13.33
CA ILE A 99 4.97 50.29 -13.14
C ILE A 99 5.76 51.47 -12.57
N THR A 100 6.59 51.24 -11.55
CA THR A 100 7.40 52.30 -10.94
C THR A 100 8.43 52.86 -11.91
N ALA A 101 9.09 52.02 -12.72
CA ALA A 101 10.01 52.47 -13.75
C ALA A 101 9.30 53.30 -14.84
N ALA A 102 8.10 52.89 -15.25
CA ALA A 102 7.30 53.62 -16.23
C ALA A 102 6.88 55.02 -15.74
N ILE A 103 6.56 55.15 -14.45
CA ILE A 103 6.14 56.43 -13.85
C ILE A 103 7.35 57.32 -13.51
N LEU A 104 8.36 56.77 -12.83
CA LEU A 104 9.49 57.54 -12.30
C LEU A 104 10.59 57.79 -13.34
N GLY A 105 10.75 56.90 -14.33
CA GLY A 105 11.80 57.00 -15.35
C GLY A 105 11.80 58.36 -16.08
N PRO A 106 10.67 58.82 -16.65
CA PRO A 106 10.59 60.12 -17.28
C PRO A 106 10.90 61.29 -16.33
N ILE A 107 10.42 61.22 -15.08
CA ILE A 107 10.63 62.26 -14.06
C ILE A 107 12.11 62.37 -13.69
N LEU A 108 12.76 61.23 -13.41
CA LEU A 108 14.19 61.18 -13.08
C LEU A 108 15.04 61.67 -14.26
N ASN A 109 14.70 61.26 -15.48
CA ASN A 109 15.40 61.73 -16.68
C ASN A 109 15.27 63.26 -16.84
N ALA A 110 14.08 63.82 -16.64
CA ALA A 110 13.86 65.27 -16.71
C ALA A 110 14.68 66.03 -15.65
N LEU A 111 14.72 65.53 -14.41
CA LEU A 111 15.53 66.10 -13.33
C LEU A 111 17.03 66.04 -13.65
N PHE A 112 17.50 64.93 -14.22
CA PHE A 112 18.89 64.74 -14.61
C PHE A 112 19.32 65.71 -15.71
N ILE A 113 18.51 65.86 -16.77
CA ILE A 113 18.78 66.83 -17.84
C ILE A 113 18.79 68.26 -17.29
N LYS A 114 17.85 68.62 -16.42
CA LYS A 114 17.82 69.94 -15.77
C LYS A 114 19.08 70.19 -14.93
N TYR A 115 19.56 69.21 -14.18
CA TYR A 115 20.80 69.31 -13.41
C TYR A 115 22.03 69.54 -14.30
N LEU A 116 22.16 68.76 -15.39
CA LEU A 116 23.28 68.90 -16.32
C LEU A 116 23.28 70.25 -17.06
N GLN A 117 22.11 70.77 -17.41
CA GLN A 117 21.99 72.04 -18.13
C GLN A 117 22.07 73.27 -17.21
N GLY A 118 21.63 73.15 -15.95
CA GLY A 118 21.67 74.23 -14.95
C GLY A 118 23.01 74.38 -14.21
N GLY A 119 24.01 73.56 -14.54
CA GLY A 119 25.40 73.69 -14.07
C GLY A 119 26.25 74.67 -14.90
N LYS A 120 25.62 75.49 -15.76
CA LYS A 120 26.20 76.68 -16.39
C LYS A 120 25.43 77.92 -15.93
#